data_AF-A0A1D6IBT6-F1
#
_entry.id   AF-A0A1D6IBT6-F1
#
_cell.length_a   1.000
_cell.length_b   1.000
_cell.length_c   1.000
_cell.angle_alpha   90.00
_cell.angle_beta   90.00
_cell.angle_gamma   90.00
#
_symmetry.space_group_name_H-M   'P 1'
#
loop_
_entity.id
_entity.type
_entity.pdbx_description
1 polymer ?
#
loop_
_entity_poly.entity_id
_entity_poly.type
_entity_poly.pdbx_seq_one_letter_code
_entity_poly.pdbx_strand_id
1 'polypeptide(L)'
;MAMDAERRQAELIAQFSSQAVALSSAQQLAALVLEATSHPALFAFSELLALPALSMLAGTQYSSSLDLLRLFAYGTLKDYKNNSGSLPALLPDQVRKLKQLSVLTLAESTKILPYDQLMQELDVSNVRELEDFLINECMYSGIVRGKLDQLRRCFEVQFAAGRDLTPDQLNNMIEILSDWLGTSDSLLHQIQEKIKWADTMSDVNKKHQKEFEDRVEEAKKSIKLNNLSRQTSTYEGMTTTSLNL
;
A
#
# COMPACT_ATOMS: atom_id res chain seq x y z
N MET A 1 -7.94 8.45 -15.82
CA MET A 1 -8.17 9.45 -14.76
C MET A 1 -6.93 9.69 -13.90
N ALA A 2 -6.45 8.77 -13.05
CA ALA A 2 -5.22 9.03 -12.26
C ALA A 2 -3.95 9.17 -13.11
N MET A 3 -3.76 8.28 -14.09
CA MET A 3 -2.67 8.43 -15.08
C MET A 3 -2.75 9.73 -15.89
N ASP A 4 -3.94 10.32 -16.07
CA ASP A 4 -4.08 11.58 -16.82
C ASP A 4 -3.67 12.78 -15.95
N ALA A 5 -3.91 12.71 -14.63
CA ALA A 5 -3.48 13.73 -13.67
C ALA A 5 -1.95 13.75 -13.52
N GLU A 6 -1.32 12.57 -13.43
CA GLU A 6 0.14 12.45 -13.36
C GLU A 6 0.82 12.95 -14.64
N ARG A 7 0.30 12.60 -15.82
CA ARG A 7 0.82 13.10 -17.10
C ARG A 7 0.71 14.63 -17.20
N ARG A 8 -0.46 15.19 -16.85
CA ARG A 8 -0.66 16.64 -16.84
C ARG A 8 0.30 17.33 -15.87
N GLN A 9 0.55 16.73 -14.71
CA GLN A 9 1.52 17.27 -13.76
C GLN A 9 2.94 17.27 -14.34
N ALA A 10 3.37 16.18 -14.99
CA ALA A 10 4.68 16.12 -15.63
C ALA A 10 4.86 17.17 -16.75
N GLU A 11 3.82 17.41 -17.56
CA GLU A 11 3.81 18.46 -18.58
C GLU A 11 3.97 19.86 -17.96
N LEU A 12 3.26 20.13 -16.86
CA LEU A 12 3.36 21.40 -16.13
C LEU A 12 4.75 21.59 -15.51
N ILE A 13 5.33 20.56 -14.91
CA ILE A 13 6.68 20.64 -14.35
C ILE A 13 7.69 20.95 -15.44
N ALA A 14 7.58 20.30 -16.61
CA ALA A 14 8.44 20.59 -17.75
C ALA A 14 8.28 22.03 -18.25
N GLN A 15 7.04 22.54 -18.31
CA GLN A 15 6.75 23.92 -18.68
C GLN A 15 7.37 24.93 -17.69
N PHE A 16 7.12 24.77 -16.39
CA PHE A 16 7.67 25.65 -15.37
C PHE A 16 9.21 25.58 -15.32
N SER A 17 9.78 24.40 -15.55
CA SER A 17 11.24 24.22 -15.61
C SER A 17 11.85 24.95 -16.79
N SER A 18 11.24 24.85 -17.97
CA SER A 18 11.66 25.58 -19.18
C SER A 18 11.58 27.09 -18.98
N GLN A 19 10.49 27.57 -18.39
CA GLN A 19 10.33 28.99 -18.05
C GLN A 19 11.40 29.45 -17.05
N ALA A 20 11.66 28.70 -15.98
CA ALA A 20 12.69 29.03 -14.99
C ALA A 20 14.08 29.22 -15.64
N VAL A 21 14.44 28.35 -16.59
CA VAL A 21 15.72 28.44 -17.32
C VAL A 21 15.77 29.67 -18.23
N ALA A 22 14.65 30.09 -18.81
CA ALA A 22 14.58 31.26 -19.68
C ALA A 22 14.61 32.60 -18.91
N LEU A 23 14.33 32.59 -17.61
CA LEU A 23 14.29 33.80 -16.77
C LEU A 23 15.69 34.14 -16.23
N SER A 24 16.01 35.44 -16.20
CA SER A 24 17.35 35.92 -15.79
C SER A 24 17.34 36.82 -14.56
N SER A 25 16.17 37.08 -13.95
CA SER A 25 16.07 37.93 -12.76
C SER A 25 15.43 37.20 -11.58
N ALA A 26 15.93 37.48 -10.37
CA ALA A 26 15.40 36.93 -9.12
C ALA A 26 13.92 37.28 -8.92
N GLN A 27 13.48 38.48 -9.33
CA GLN A 27 12.07 38.87 -9.24
C GLN A 27 11.17 38.01 -10.13
N GLN A 28 11.58 37.72 -11.36
CA GLN A 28 10.79 36.87 -12.26
C GLN A 28 10.73 35.42 -11.76
N LEU A 29 11.84 34.91 -11.22
CA LEU A 29 11.87 33.58 -10.61
C LEU A 29 10.98 33.49 -9.37
N ALA A 30 10.95 34.53 -8.53
CA ALA A 30 10.04 34.59 -7.39
C ALA A 30 8.56 34.61 -7.84
N ALA A 31 8.24 35.33 -8.92
CA ALA A 31 6.91 35.32 -9.52
C ALA A 31 6.54 33.95 -10.09
N LEU A 32 7.49 33.24 -10.70
CA LEU A 32 7.30 31.87 -11.18
C LEU A 32 6.99 30.90 -10.03
N VAL A 33 7.70 31.02 -8.89
CA VAL A 33 7.40 30.22 -7.69
C VAL A 33 5.99 30.50 -7.18
N LEU A 34 5.57 31.76 -7.16
CA LEU A 34 4.21 32.15 -6.78
C LEU A 34 3.16 31.51 -7.71
N GLU A 35 3.40 31.53 -9.02
CA GLU A 35 2.53 30.92 -10.02
C GLU A 35 2.45 29.40 -9.85
N ALA A 36 3.61 28.72 -9.75
CA ALA A 36 3.69 27.27 -9.57
C ALA A 36 2.99 26.81 -8.29
N THR A 37 3.25 27.48 -7.17
CA THR A 37 2.61 27.15 -5.87
C THR A 37 1.11 27.47 -5.84
N SER A 38 0.60 28.33 -6.73
CA SER A 38 -0.83 28.61 -6.87
C SER A 38 -1.52 27.73 -7.93
N HIS A 39 -0.78 27.08 -8.82
CA HIS A 39 -1.35 26.36 -9.97
C HIS A 39 -2.21 25.14 -9.55
N PRO A 40 -3.49 25.03 -9.93
CA PRO A 40 -4.43 24.06 -9.34
C PRO A 40 -4.11 22.59 -9.62
N ALA A 41 -3.31 22.30 -10.66
CA ALA A 41 -2.96 20.94 -11.07
C ALA A 41 -1.50 20.55 -10.79
N LEU A 42 -0.75 21.36 -10.03
CA LEU A 42 0.66 21.09 -9.70
C LEU A 42 0.81 20.81 -8.20
N PHE A 43 1.20 19.58 -7.85
CA PHE A 43 1.39 19.11 -6.48
C PHE A 43 2.79 18.59 -6.16
N ALA A 44 3.68 18.51 -7.17
CA ALA A 44 5.08 18.15 -7.01
C ALA A 44 5.98 19.34 -7.35
N PHE A 45 6.98 19.57 -6.50
CA PHE A 45 7.80 20.78 -6.47
C PHE A 45 9.29 20.48 -6.30
N SER A 46 9.67 19.23 -6.00
CA SER A 46 11.08 18.83 -5.81
C SER A 46 11.92 19.08 -7.06
N GLU A 47 11.38 18.78 -8.25
CA GLU A 47 12.05 19.05 -9.53
C GLU A 47 12.30 20.55 -9.73
N LEU A 48 11.30 21.39 -9.46
CA LEU A 48 11.45 22.84 -9.54
C LEU A 48 12.48 23.33 -8.54
N LEU A 49 12.43 22.84 -7.29
CA LEU A 49 13.36 23.18 -6.23
C LEU A 49 14.81 22.80 -6.56
N ALA A 50 15.01 21.73 -7.33
CA ALA A 50 16.33 21.27 -7.78
C ALA A 50 16.91 22.10 -8.94
N LEU A 51 16.14 23.01 -9.55
CA LEU A 51 16.61 23.81 -10.68
C LEU A 51 17.72 24.78 -10.26
N PRO A 52 18.89 24.77 -10.94
CA PRO A 52 19.97 25.70 -10.64
C PRO A 52 19.56 27.17 -10.76
N ALA A 53 18.62 27.51 -11.64
CA ALA A 53 18.11 28.87 -11.81
C ALA A 53 17.54 29.43 -10.49
N LEU A 54 16.83 28.63 -9.69
CA LEU A 54 16.25 29.07 -8.43
C LEU A 54 17.30 29.33 -7.34
N SER A 55 18.53 28.81 -7.48
CA SER A 55 19.62 29.15 -6.56
C SER A 55 19.95 30.65 -6.57
N MET A 56 19.63 31.37 -7.65
CA MET A 56 19.80 32.83 -7.73
C MET A 56 18.91 33.61 -6.76
N LEU A 57 17.86 32.99 -6.20
CA LEU A 57 17.03 33.61 -5.17
C LEU A 57 17.74 33.66 -3.81
N ALA A 58 18.70 32.76 -3.57
CA ALA A 58 19.45 32.74 -2.32
C ALA A 58 20.29 34.02 -2.16
N GLY A 59 20.24 34.62 -0.97
CA GLY A 59 20.95 35.88 -0.68
C GLY A 59 20.29 37.14 -1.27
N THR A 60 19.14 37.01 -1.94
CA THR A 60 18.34 38.15 -2.40
C THR A 60 17.16 38.43 -1.46
N GLN A 61 16.46 39.54 -1.67
CA GLN A 61 15.20 39.85 -0.97
C GLN A 61 14.08 38.82 -1.24
N TYR A 62 14.24 37.94 -2.23
CA TYR A 62 13.29 36.90 -2.60
C TYR A 62 13.68 35.50 -2.05
N SER A 63 14.64 35.43 -1.13
CA SER A 63 15.09 34.15 -0.54
C SER A 63 13.94 33.38 0.11
N SER A 64 12.96 34.09 0.70
CA SER A 64 11.78 33.49 1.32
C SER A 64 10.89 32.72 0.34
N SER A 65 10.98 32.99 -0.97
CA SER A 65 10.31 32.20 -2.01
C SER A 65 10.87 30.78 -2.12
N LEU A 66 12.17 30.58 -1.86
CA LEU A 66 12.75 29.23 -1.81
C LEU A 66 12.25 28.46 -0.60
N ASP A 67 12.16 29.12 0.55
CA ASP A 67 11.66 28.48 1.77
C ASP A 67 10.17 28.14 1.64
N LEU A 68 9.42 29.00 0.93
CA LEU A 68 8.05 28.70 0.52
C LEU A 68 7.97 27.46 -0.38
N LEU A 69 8.81 27.37 -1.41
CA LEU A 69 8.82 26.22 -2.31
C LEU A 69 9.21 24.92 -1.56
N ARG A 70 10.16 24.99 -0.62
CA ARG A 70 10.52 23.86 0.27
C ARG A 70 9.36 23.43 1.16
N LEU A 71 8.61 24.38 1.72
CA LEU A 71 7.41 24.10 2.48
C LEU A 71 6.37 23.36 1.62
N PHE A 72 6.18 23.76 0.36
CA PHE A 72 5.23 23.09 -0.53
C PHE A 72 5.71 21.69 -0.96
N ALA A 73 7.01 21.50 -1.12
CA ALA A 73 7.56 20.17 -1.43
C ALA A 73 7.43 19.21 -0.23
N TYR A 74 7.77 19.66 0.99
CA TYR A 74 8.03 18.76 2.11
C TYR A 74 7.24 19.06 3.39
N GLY A 75 6.69 20.25 3.56
CA GLY A 75 6.01 20.68 4.78
C GLY A 75 4.48 20.60 4.72
N THR A 76 3.83 21.07 5.79
CA THR A 76 2.37 21.04 5.99
C THR A 76 1.82 22.42 6.35
N LEU A 77 0.49 22.56 6.43
CA LEU A 77 -0.14 23.80 6.90
C LEU A 77 0.31 24.15 8.34
N LYS A 78 0.51 23.14 9.18
CA LYS A 78 0.99 23.33 10.54
C LYS A 78 2.42 23.89 10.57
N ASP A 79 3.29 23.41 9.69
CA ASP A 79 4.65 23.93 9.56
C ASP A 79 4.66 25.39 9.10
N TYR A 80 3.74 25.75 8.19
CA TYR A 80 3.56 27.15 7.81
C TYR A 80 3.14 28.03 9.00
N LYS A 81 2.15 27.59 9.78
CA LYS A 81 1.68 28.34 10.96
C LYS A 81 2.79 28.56 11.99
N ASN A 82 3.56 27.51 12.26
CA ASN A 82 4.68 27.55 13.20
C ASN A 82 5.81 28.48 12.73
N ASN A 83 5.97 28.67 11.41
CA ASN A 83 7.00 29.49 10.80
C ASN A 83 6.46 30.77 10.14
N SER A 84 5.25 31.20 10.50
CA SER A 84 4.56 32.31 9.83
C SER A 84 5.28 33.66 9.92
N GLY A 85 6.23 33.81 10.85
CA GLY A 85 7.07 35.01 10.97
C GLY A 85 8.23 35.10 9.97
N SER A 86 8.65 33.98 9.36
CA SER A 86 9.76 33.93 8.41
C SER A 86 9.33 33.67 6.95
N LEU A 87 8.10 33.21 6.75
CA LEU A 87 7.53 32.89 5.44
C LEU A 87 6.63 34.01 4.92
N PRO A 88 6.52 34.17 3.59
CA PRO A 88 5.63 35.17 3.01
C PRO A 88 4.15 34.81 3.28
N ALA A 89 3.29 35.82 3.23
CA ALA A 89 1.84 35.62 3.31
C ALA A 89 1.35 34.80 2.11
N LEU A 90 0.56 33.76 2.38
CA LEU A 90 0.02 32.89 1.33
C LEU A 90 -1.23 33.49 0.68
N LEU A 91 -1.32 33.33 -0.63
CA LEU A 91 -2.55 33.57 -1.39
C LEU A 91 -3.62 32.52 -1.05
N PRO A 92 -4.91 32.80 -1.27
CA PRO A 92 -5.98 31.82 -1.01
C PRO A 92 -5.76 30.47 -1.72
N ASP A 93 -5.28 30.50 -2.97
CA ASP A 93 -5.00 29.29 -3.75
C ASP A 93 -3.82 28.49 -3.18
N GLN A 94 -2.80 29.18 -2.65
CA GLN A 94 -1.66 28.56 -1.98
C GLN A 94 -2.08 27.93 -0.64
N VAL A 95 -2.94 28.60 0.14
CA VAL A 95 -3.49 28.03 1.39
C VAL A 95 -4.29 26.78 1.09
N ARG A 96 -5.18 26.82 0.09
CA ARG A 96 -5.95 25.66 -0.37
C ARG A 96 -5.00 24.51 -0.75
N LYS A 97 -3.97 24.79 -1.54
CA LYS A 97 -3.00 23.79 -1.95
C LYS A 97 -2.21 23.20 -0.78
N LEU A 98 -1.78 24.03 0.17
CA LEU A 98 -1.07 23.53 1.34
C LEU A 98 -1.95 22.64 2.22
N LYS A 99 -3.25 22.96 2.34
CA LYS A 99 -4.25 22.06 2.95
C LYS A 99 -4.34 20.73 2.17
N GLN A 100 -4.42 20.77 0.84
CA GLN A 100 -4.46 19.56 0.00
C GLN A 100 -3.22 18.68 0.21
N LEU A 101 -2.03 19.28 0.20
CA LEU A 101 -0.76 18.59 0.44
C LEU A 101 -0.69 18.00 1.85
N SER A 102 -1.24 18.69 2.85
CA SER A 102 -1.31 18.18 4.22
C SER A 102 -2.20 16.94 4.33
N VAL A 103 -3.31 16.86 3.57
CA VAL A 103 -4.13 15.64 3.46
C VAL A 103 -3.32 14.49 2.86
N LEU A 104 -2.53 14.74 1.81
CA LEU A 104 -1.69 13.71 1.19
C LEU A 104 -0.65 13.16 2.16
N THR A 105 0.00 14.03 2.94
CA THR A 105 0.96 13.62 3.99
C THR A 105 0.30 12.75 5.06
N LEU A 106 -0.92 13.09 5.49
CA LEU A 106 -1.66 12.26 6.45
C LEU A 106 -2.02 10.88 5.85
N ALA A 107 -2.43 10.86 4.59
CA ALA A 107 -2.80 9.65 3.86
C ALA A 107 -1.62 8.70 3.57
N GLU A 108 -0.38 9.20 3.65
CA GLU A 108 0.85 8.40 3.57
C GLU A 108 0.98 7.47 4.79
N SER A 109 0.64 7.97 5.98
CA SER A 109 0.85 7.28 7.25
C SER A 109 -0.27 6.28 7.59
N THR A 110 -1.53 6.61 7.30
CA THR A 110 -2.68 5.76 7.65
C THR A 110 -3.80 5.86 6.61
N LYS A 111 -4.48 4.73 6.36
CA LYS A 111 -5.65 4.66 5.46
C LYS A 111 -6.94 5.15 6.11
N ILE A 112 -6.99 5.28 7.42
CA ILE A 112 -8.16 5.79 8.14
C ILE A 112 -7.75 7.10 8.81
N LEU A 113 -8.31 8.21 8.32
CA LEU A 113 -8.03 9.56 8.81
C LEU A 113 -9.19 10.05 9.68
N PRO A 114 -9.03 10.16 11.00
CA PRO A 114 -10.06 10.72 11.89
C PRO A 114 -10.35 12.18 11.55
N TYR A 115 -11.63 12.58 11.63
CA TYR A 115 -12.05 13.96 11.35
C TYR A 115 -11.41 14.95 12.30
N ASP A 116 -11.25 14.61 13.57
CA ASP A 116 -10.68 15.54 14.55
C ASP A 116 -9.20 15.86 14.23
N GLN A 117 -8.44 14.86 13.76
CA GLN A 117 -7.06 15.07 13.29
C GLN A 117 -7.03 15.91 12.01
N LEU A 118 -7.90 15.61 11.04
CA LEU A 118 -8.00 16.38 9.79
C LEU A 118 -8.40 17.83 10.07
N MET A 119 -9.37 18.06 10.94
CA MET A 119 -9.81 19.41 11.31
C MET A 119 -8.67 20.21 11.97
N GLN A 120 -7.89 19.57 12.84
CA GLN A 120 -6.72 20.20 13.47
C GLN A 120 -5.63 20.54 12.47
N GLU A 121 -5.22 19.59 11.62
CA GLU A 121 -4.12 19.75 10.67
C GLU A 121 -4.48 20.69 9.51
N LEU A 122 -5.76 20.77 9.13
CA LEU A 122 -6.25 21.65 8.05
C LEU A 122 -6.79 22.98 8.56
N ASP A 123 -6.80 23.21 9.87
CA ASP A 123 -7.40 24.39 10.50
C ASP A 123 -8.83 24.64 10.03
N VAL A 124 -9.68 23.63 10.21
CA VAL A 124 -11.09 23.64 9.80
C VAL A 124 -11.98 23.52 11.03
N SER A 125 -12.99 24.38 11.11
CA SER A 125 -13.73 24.58 12.36
C SER A 125 -14.87 23.57 12.56
N ASN A 126 -15.36 22.97 11.49
CA ASN A 126 -16.52 22.07 11.55
C ASN A 126 -16.47 20.96 10.50
N VAL A 127 -17.25 19.91 10.71
CA VAL A 127 -17.29 18.72 9.85
C VAL A 127 -17.77 19.05 8.43
N ARG A 128 -18.73 19.98 8.28
CA ARG A 128 -19.28 20.31 6.96
C ARG A 128 -18.22 20.93 6.06
N GLU A 129 -17.46 21.88 6.61
CA GLU A 129 -16.33 22.51 5.93
C GLU A 129 -15.24 21.49 5.59
N LEU A 130 -14.97 20.53 6.47
CA LEU A 130 -14.00 19.45 6.20
C LEU A 130 -14.47 18.56 5.04
N GLU A 131 -15.71 18.09 5.08
CA GLU A 131 -16.27 17.24 4.02
C GLU A 131 -16.31 17.98 2.68
N ASP A 132 -16.72 19.26 2.67
CA ASP A 132 -16.71 20.09 1.46
C ASP A 132 -15.31 20.28 0.90
N PHE A 133 -14.31 20.49 1.77
CA PHE A 133 -12.91 20.57 1.34
C PHE A 133 -12.43 19.24 0.75
N LEU A 134 -12.67 18.12 1.44
CA LEU A 134 -12.25 16.80 0.96
C LEU A 134 -12.89 16.46 -0.38
N ILE A 135 -14.19 16.75 -0.55
CA ILE A 135 -14.91 16.49 -1.80
C ILE A 135 -14.41 17.42 -2.90
N ASN A 136 -14.61 18.74 -2.74
CA ASN A 136 -14.45 19.72 -3.81
C ASN A 136 -12.98 19.99 -4.14
N GLU A 137 -12.11 19.99 -3.12
CA GLU A 137 -10.71 20.36 -3.32
C GLU A 137 -9.80 19.15 -3.45
N CYS A 138 -10.10 18.00 -2.82
CA CYS A 138 -9.21 16.83 -2.89
C CYS A 138 -9.72 15.70 -3.81
N MET A 139 -11.00 15.33 -3.75
CA MET A 139 -11.53 14.23 -4.57
C MET A 139 -11.78 14.68 -6.01
N TYR A 140 -12.34 15.87 -6.21
CA TYR A 140 -12.59 16.43 -7.54
C TYR A 140 -11.30 16.74 -8.31
N SER A 141 -10.24 17.16 -7.62
CA SER A 141 -8.91 17.33 -8.22
C SER A 141 -8.21 16.00 -8.51
N GLY A 142 -8.72 14.89 -7.96
CA GLY A 142 -8.22 13.55 -8.20
C GLY A 142 -7.00 13.15 -7.37
N ILE A 143 -6.59 14.00 -6.41
CA ILE A 143 -5.41 13.73 -5.57
C ILE A 143 -5.70 12.69 -4.48
N VAL A 144 -6.95 12.54 -4.05
CA VAL A 144 -7.37 11.46 -3.13
C VAL A 144 -8.66 10.82 -3.61
N ARG A 145 -8.83 9.54 -3.28
CA ARG A 145 -10.11 8.83 -3.43
C ARG A 145 -10.36 7.99 -2.20
N GLY A 146 -11.62 7.92 -1.78
CA GLY A 146 -11.99 7.21 -0.57
C GLY A 146 -13.46 7.40 -0.22
N LYS A 147 -13.82 7.02 1.01
CA LYS A 147 -15.19 7.14 1.53
C LYS A 147 -15.20 7.97 2.81
N LEU A 148 -16.16 8.86 2.92
CA LEU A 148 -16.44 9.62 4.14
C LEU A 148 -17.40 8.80 4.99
N ASP A 149 -16.98 8.40 6.18
CA ASP A 149 -17.81 7.74 7.18
C ASP A 149 -18.16 8.74 8.29
N GLN A 150 -19.35 9.33 8.17
CA GLN A 150 -19.83 10.33 9.11
C GLN A 150 -20.17 9.73 10.48
N LEU A 151 -20.55 8.45 10.55
CA LEU A 151 -20.87 7.76 11.81
C LEU A 151 -19.59 7.50 12.62
N ARG A 152 -18.53 7.01 11.96
CA ARG A 152 -17.22 6.77 12.58
C ARG A 152 -16.34 8.02 12.64
N ARG A 153 -16.80 9.13 12.04
CA ARG A 153 -16.07 10.41 11.93
C ARG A 153 -14.68 10.21 11.34
N CYS A 154 -14.58 9.51 10.22
CA CYS A 154 -13.31 9.29 9.54
C CYS A 154 -13.44 9.31 8.02
N PHE A 155 -12.30 9.57 7.37
CA PHE A 155 -12.12 9.42 5.93
C PHE A 155 -11.29 8.17 5.66
N GLU A 156 -11.89 7.19 4.98
CA GLU A 156 -11.24 5.96 4.56
C GLU A 156 -10.61 6.16 3.18
N VAL A 157 -9.29 6.32 3.17
CA VAL A 157 -8.47 6.55 1.98
C VAL A 157 -8.28 5.25 1.21
N GLN A 158 -8.71 5.22 -0.04
CA GLN A 158 -8.45 4.13 -0.98
C GLN A 158 -7.25 4.44 -1.87
N PHE A 159 -7.06 5.71 -2.21
CA PHE A 159 -5.96 6.19 -3.03
C PHE A 159 -5.58 7.60 -2.58
N ALA A 160 -4.28 7.87 -2.60
CA ALA A 160 -3.70 9.20 -2.47
C ALA A 160 -2.57 9.31 -3.49
N ALA A 161 -2.50 10.44 -4.18
CA ALA A 161 -1.41 10.76 -5.09
C ALA A 161 -0.10 10.90 -4.30
N GLY A 162 1.02 10.50 -4.91
CA GLY A 162 2.33 10.71 -4.34
C GLY A 162 2.69 12.19 -4.28
N ARG A 163 3.25 12.62 -3.16
CA ARG A 163 3.92 13.92 -3.03
C ARG A 163 5.42 13.76 -3.32
N ASP A 164 6.16 14.86 -3.28
CA ASP A 164 7.62 14.85 -3.31
C ASP A 164 8.22 13.98 -2.20
N LEU A 165 9.25 13.22 -2.57
CA LEU A 165 10.00 12.37 -1.67
C LEU A 165 11.29 13.06 -1.24
N THR A 166 11.61 12.95 0.04
CA THR A 166 12.95 13.22 0.53
C THR A 166 13.89 12.05 0.23
N PRO A 167 15.22 12.26 0.12
CA PRO A 167 16.18 11.17 -0.07
C PRO A 167 16.07 10.06 1.00
N ASP A 168 15.76 10.43 2.25
CA ASP A 168 15.60 9.48 3.34
C ASP A 168 14.35 8.61 3.18
N GLN A 169 13.23 9.20 2.72
CA GLN A 169 12.01 8.44 2.41
C GLN A 169 12.24 7.43 1.27
N LEU A 170 13.06 7.77 0.27
CA LEU A 170 13.39 6.84 -0.81
C LEU A 170 14.12 5.60 -0.28
N ASN A 171 15.08 5.77 0.62
CA ASN A 171 15.79 4.64 1.24
C ASN A 171 14.82 3.76 2.05
N ASN A 172 13.92 4.37 2.83
CA ASN A 172 12.89 3.65 3.57
C ASN A 172 11.96 2.85 2.63
N MET A 173 11.58 3.40 1.47
CA MET A 173 10.78 2.68 0.48
C MET A 173 11.51 1.44 -0.07
N ILE A 174 12.81 1.56 -0.33
CA ILE A 174 13.64 0.42 -0.79
C ILE A 174 13.67 -0.68 0.27
N GLU A 175 13.83 -0.32 1.54
CA GLU A 175 13.84 -1.26 2.66
C GLU A 175 12.49 -1.99 2.78
N ILE A 176 11.37 -1.25 2.83
CA ILE A 176 10.03 -1.82 2.93
C ILE A 176 9.72 -2.79 1.78
N LEU A 177 10.08 -2.44 0.54
CA LEU A 177 9.88 -3.30 -0.62
C LEU A 177 10.76 -4.56 -0.57
N SER A 178 11.98 -4.42 -0.07
CA SER A 178 12.92 -5.55 0.10
C SER A 178 12.42 -6.53 1.16
N ASP A 179 11.91 -6.02 2.28
CA ASP A 179 11.30 -6.82 3.34
C ASP A 179 10.03 -7.53 2.86
N TRP A 180 9.21 -6.85 2.06
CA TRP A 180 8.00 -7.45 1.48
C TRP A 180 8.34 -8.58 0.49
N LEU A 181 9.38 -8.39 -0.33
CA LEU A 181 9.90 -9.43 -1.22
C LEU A 181 10.38 -10.65 -0.42
N GLY A 182 11.22 -10.42 0.60
CA GLY A 182 11.72 -11.50 1.45
C GLY A 182 10.60 -12.26 2.19
N THR A 183 9.58 -11.54 2.67
CA THR A 183 8.40 -12.14 3.29
C THR A 183 7.62 -13.00 2.28
N SER A 184 7.44 -12.50 1.06
CA SER A 184 6.74 -13.22 -0.01
C SER A 184 7.47 -14.50 -0.42
N ASP A 185 8.80 -14.44 -0.54
CA ASP A 185 9.64 -15.61 -0.82
C ASP A 185 9.57 -16.65 0.30
N SER A 186 9.59 -16.22 1.56
CA SER A 186 9.42 -17.10 2.72
C SER A 186 8.06 -17.81 2.72
N LEU A 187 6.98 -17.08 2.47
CA LEU A 187 5.64 -17.64 2.38
C LEU A 187 5.53 -18.66 1.24
N LEU A 188 6.12 -18.35 0.08
CA LEU A 188 6.15 -19.25 -1.06
C LEU A 188 6.90 -20.54 -0.73
N HIS A 189 8.05 -20.47 -0.07
CA HIS A 189 8.78 -21.64 0.39
C HIS A 189 7.95 -22.49 1.37
N GLN A 190 7.30 -21.86 2.35
CA GLN A 190 6.44 -22.56 3.30
C GLN A 190 5.27 -23.28 2.61
N ILE A 191 4.64 -22.65 1.61
CA ILE A 191 3.57 -23.28 0.82
C ILE A 191 4.13 -24.49 0.05
N GLN A 192 5.30 -24.36 -0.57
CA GLN A 192 5.95 -25.46 -1.30
C GLN A 192 6.29 -26.64 -0.37
N GLU A 193 6.78 -26.39 0.84
CA GLU A 193 7.03 -27.43 1.84
C GLU A 193 5.74 -28.14 2.26
N LYS A 194 4.65 -27.39 2.47
CA LYS A 194 3.34 -27.95 2.81
C LYS A 194 2.78 -28.83 1.69
N ILE A 195 2.98 -28.45 0.43
CA ILE A 195 2.60 -29.27 -0.73
C ILE A 195 3.39 -30.59 -0.71
N LYS A 196 4.72 -30.54 -0.60
CA LYS A 196 5.56 -31.75 -0.55
C LYS A 196 5.20 -32.68 0.61
N TRP A 197 4.92 -32.10 1.78
CA TRP A 197 4.47 -32.87 2.94
C TRP A 197 3.12 -33.55 2.68
N ALA A 198 2.16 -32.84 2.09
CA ALA A 198 0.84 -33.38 1.76
C ALA A 198 0.92 -34.51 0.72
N ASP A 199 1.75 -34.37 -0.31
CA ASP A 199 2.00 -35.41 -1.32
C ASP A 199 2.60 -36.66 -0.67
N THR A 200 3.63 -36.48 0.16
CA THR A 200 4.28 -37.58 0.90
C THR A 200 3.28 -38.30 1.81
N MET A 201 2.47 -37.55 2.56
CA MET A 201 1.47 -38.11 3.46
C MET A 201 0.37 -38.85 2.68
N SER A 202 -0.06 -38.31 1.53
CA SER A 202 -1.03 -38.95 0.64
C SER A 202 -0.51 -40.30 0.14
N ASP A 203 0.75 -40.37 -0.28
CA ASP A 203 1.35 -41.62 -0.75
C ASP A 203 1.56 -42.64 0.37
N VAL A 204 1.97 -42.20 1.57
CA VAL A 204 2.04 -43.06 2.76
C VAL A 204 0.64 -43.61 3.10
N ASN A 205 -0.38 -42.77 3.09
CA ASN A 205 -1.73 -43.18 3.42
C ASN A 205 -2.31 -44.17 2.38
N LYS A 206 -2.07 -43.95 1.09
CA LYS A 206 -2.42 -44.91 0.02
C LYS A 206 -1.74 -46.26 0.24
N LYS A 207 -0.46 -46.25 0.61
CA LYS A 207 0.30 -47.48 0.87
C LYS A 207 -0.27 -48.23 2.07
N HIS A 208 -0.50 -47.55 3.20
CA HIS A 208 -1.11 -48.14 4.39
C HIS A 208 -2.50 -48.70 4.10
N GLN A 209 -3.31 -48.00 3.30
CA GLN A 209 -4.63 -48.47 2.92
C GLN A 209 -4.56 -49.75 2.07
N LYS A 210 -3.65 -49.80 1.10
CA LYS A 210 -3.40 -51.02 0.31
C LYS A 210 -2.92 -52.19 1.17
N GLU A 211 -1.97 -51.96 2.07
CA GLU A 211 -1.48 -53.00 2.99
C GLU A 211 -2.59 -53.52 3.91
N PHE A 212 -3.49 -52.64 4.37
CA PHE A 212 -4.64 -53.03 5.15
C PHE A 212 -5.62 -53.90 4.34
N GLU A 213 -5.94 -53.49 3.11
CA GLU A 213 -6.79 -54.26 2.19
C GLU A 213 -6.20 -55.65 1.90
N ASP A 214 -4.90 -55.74 1.63
CA ASP A 214 -4.19 -57.01 1.37
C ASP A 214 -4.27 -57.94 2.60
N ARG A 215 -4.04 -57.41 3.81
CA ARG A 215 -4.16 -58.19 5.07
C ARG A 215 -5.58 -58.66 5.34
N VAL A 216 -6.58 -57.84 5.03
CA VAL A 216 -7.99 -58.21 5.16
C VAL A 216 -8.33 -59.36 4.21
N GLU A 217 -7.86 -59.32 2.96
CA GLU A 217 -8.07 -60.41 2.00
C GLU A 217 -7.34 -61.70 2.40
N GLU A 218 -6.13 -61.62 2.94
CA GLU A 218 -5.41 -62.78 3.47
C GLU A 218 -6.13 -63.40 4.69
N ALA A 219 -6.63 -62.57 5.61
CA ALA A 219 -7.44 -63.02 6.74
C ALA A 219 -8.74 -63.70 6.27
N LYS A 220 -9.44 -63.14 5.26
CA LYS A 220 -10.62 -63.79 4.68
C LYS A 220 -10.29 -65.15 4.06
N LYS A 221 -9.19 -65.26 3.30
CA LYS A 221 -8.75 -66.52 2.67
C LYS A 221 -8.41 -67.59 3.72
N SER A 222 -7.67 -67.23 4.76
CA SER A 222 -7.29 -68.16 5.84
C SER A 222 -8.50 -68.65 6.64
N ILE A 223 -9.48 -67.79 6.94
CA ILE A 223 -10.75 -68.20 7.56
C ILE A 223 -11.50 -69.20 6.67
N LYS A 224 -11.56 -68.93 5.35
CA LYS A 224 -12.23 -69.82 4.39
C LYS A 224 -11.54 -71.19 4.33
N LEU A 225 -10.21 -71.22 4.34
CA LEU A 225 -9.41 -72.45 4.32
C LEU A 225 -9.57 -73.27 5.62
N ASN A 226 -9.56 -72.60 6.78
CA ASN A 226 -9.84 -73.23 8.09
C ASN A 226 -11.26 -73.81 8.19
N ASN A 227 -12.25 -73.16 7.58
CA ASN A 227 -13.60 -73.71 7.53
C ASN A 227 -13.68 -74.95 6.64
N LEU A 228 -12.95 -74.99 5.53
CA LEU A 228 -12.86 -76.18 4.66
C LEU A 228 -12.16 -77.35 5.35
N SER A 229 -11.04 -77.11 6.04
CA SER A 229 -10.32 -78.17 6.76
C SER A 229 -11.07 -78.68 7.99
N ARG A 230 -11.89 -77.84 8.65
CA ARG A 230 -12.85 -78.29 9.66
C ARG A 230 -13.90 -79.23 9.07
N GLN A 231 -14.42 -78.95 7.88
CA GLN A 231 -15.40 -79.80 7.20
C GLN A 231 -14.80 -81.16 6.75
N THR A 232 -13.56 -81.20 6.28
CA THR A 232 -12.90 -82.46 5.91
C THR A 232 -12.54 -83.31 7.13
N SER A 233 -12.10 -82.70 8.24
CA SER A 233 -11.78 -83.42 9.48
C SER A 233 -13.05 -83.99 10.17
N THR A 234 -14.20 -83.31 10.05
CA THR A 234 -15.48 -83.89 10.48
C THR A 234 -15.92 -85.08 9.61
N TYR A 235 -15.54 -85.12 8.33
CA TYR A 235 -15.83 -86.25 7.44
C TYR A 235 -14.93 -87.46 7.72
N GLU A 236 -13.63 -87.27 7.99
CA GLU A 236 -12.70 -88.34 8.38
C GLU A 236 -12.96 -88.89 9.81
N GLY A 237 -13.47 -88.04 10.71
CA GLY A 237 -13.92 -88.48 12.04
C GLY A 237 -15.17 -89.38 11.98
N MET A 238 -16.04 -89.19 10.98
CA MET A 238 -17.24 -90.01 10.78
C MET A 238 -16.96 -91.35 10.08
N THR A 239 -15.95 -91.42 9.20
CA THR A 239 -15.56 -92.69 8.54
C THR A 239 -14.77 -93.63 9.45
N THR A 240 -14.10 -93.12 10.48
CA THR A 240 -13.37 -93.95 11.47
C THR A 240 -14.27 -94.50 12.58
N THR A 241 -15.42 -93.87 12.86
CA THR A 241 -16.39 -94.37 13.85
C THR A 241 -17.36 -95.42 13.30
N SER A 242 -17.38 -95.66 11.99
CA SER A 242 -18.29 -96.60 11.32
C SER A 242 -17.69 -97.99 11.06
N LEU A 243 -16.50 -98.29 11.60
CA LEU A 243 -15.81 -99.59 11.43
C LEU A 243 -15.72 -100.45 12.71
N ASN A 244 -16.38 -100.06 13.80
CA ASN A 244 -16.48 -100.86 15.02
C ASN A 244 -17.96 -101.10 15.40
N LEU A 245 -18.61 -102.03 14.71
CA LEU A 245 -19.79 -102.79 15.18
C LEU A 245 -20.04 -103.98 14.25
#